data_AF-A0A820QM81-F1
#
_entry.id   AF-A0A820QM81-F1
#
_cell.length_a   1.000
_cell.length_b   1.000
_cell.length_c   1.000
_cell.angle_alpha   90.00
_cell.angle_beta   90.00
_cell.angle_gamma   90.00
#
_symmetry.space_group_name_H-M   'P 1'
#
loop_
_entity.id
_entity.type
_entity.pdbx_description
1 polymer ?
#
loop_
_entity_poly.entity_id
_entity_poly.type
_entity_poly.pdbx_seq_one_letter_code
_entity_poly.pdbx_strand_id
1 'polypeptide(L)'
;MHDAEFPYDVQWTDIDVMSSSLDFTYDRERFQGLPGLVRGLQSEGKHYVNRLDPSISSTQPSGSYPPYDDGINREVFVTKYNSTDPLVGEGWAGRTVFA
;
A
#
# COMPACT_ATOMS: atom_id res chain seq x y z
N MET A 1 -7.65 -23.69 7.63
CA MET A 1 -8.53 -23.59 6.44
C MET A 1 -8.29 -24.76 5.50
N HIS A 2 -7.08 -24.92 4.95
CA HIS A 2 -6.78 -26.00 4.00
C HIS A 2 -6.86 -27.41 4.59
N ASP A 3 -6.06 -27.74 5.62
CA ASP A 3 -6.00 -29.09 6.20
C ASP A 3 -7.31 -29.56 6.85
N ALA A 4 -8.16 -28.60 7.24
CA ALA A 4 -9.48 -28.85 7.81
C ALA A 4 -10.60 -28.84 6.75
N GLU A 5 -10.23 -28.75 5.46
CA GLU A 5 -11.15 -28.74 4.31
C GLU A 5 -12.24 -27.66 4.37
N PHE A 6 -11.95 -26.52 5.02
CA PHE A 6 -12.85 -25.38 5.01
C PHE A 6 -12.74 -24.62 3.67
N PRO A 7 -13.86 -24.34 2.99
CA PRO A 7 -13.87 -23.53 1.78
C PRO A 7 -13.21 -22.18 1.99
N TYR A 8 -12.33 -21.79 1.06
CA TYR A 8 -11.51 -20.59 1.17
C TYR A 8 -10.93 -20.19 -0.20
N ASP A 9 -11.43 -19.09 -0.74
CA ASP A 9 -11.07 -18.62 -2.08
C ASP A 9 -10.07 -17.47 -2.10
N VAL A 10 -10.03 -16.62 -1.06
CA VAL A 10 -9.29 -15.35 -1.11
C VAL A 10 -8.52 -15.08 0.17
N GLN A 11 -7.21 -14.87 0.06
CA GLN A 11 -6.38 -14.32 1.14
C GLN A 11 -6.40 -12.81 1.12
N TRP A 12 -6.77 -12.23 2.26
CA TRP A 12 -6.72 -10.79 2.49
C TRP A 12 -5.53 -10.45 3.38
N THR A 13 -4.88 -9.33 3.12
CA THR A 13 -3.88 -8.74 4.03
C THR A 13 -4.23 -7.30 4.34
N ASP A 14 -3.95 -6.89 5.57
CA ASP A 14 -4.10 -5.52 6.01
C ASP A 14 -2.74 -4.79 5.90
N ILE A 15 -2.62 -3.64 6.57
CA ILE A 15 -1.50 -2.72 6.50
C ILE A 15 -0.17 -3.29 7.00
N ASP A 16 -0.22 -4.36 7.80
CA ASP A 16 0.96 -5.02 8.37
C ASP A 16 1.92 -5.55 7.30
N VAL A 17 1.43 -5.84 6.10
CA VAL A 17 2.24 -6.27 4.95
C VAL A 17 3.16 -5.17 4.43
N MET A 18 2.80 -3.90 4.63
CA MET A 18 3.50 -2.74 4.05
C MET A 18 4.76 -2.37 4.85
N SER A 19 5.77 -1.83 4.16
CA SER A 19 6.95 -1.27 4.82
C SER A 19 6.60 0.08 5.42
N SER A 20 6.69 0.22 6.74
CA SER A 20 6.33 1.46 7.46
C SER A 20 4.95 2.03 7.08
N SER A 21 3.98 1.15 6.81
CA SER A 21 2.62 1.53 6.39
C SER A 21 2.54 2.32 5.08
N LEU A 22 3.57 2.26 4.23
CA LEU A 22 3.60 2.92 2.93
C LEU A 22 2.87 2.10 1.88
N ASP A 23 1.82 2.67 1.27
CA ASP A 23 1.13 2.04 0.14
C ASP A 23 2.11 1.72 -0.99
N PHE A 24 1.79 0.66 -1.73
CA PHE A 24 2.59 0.12 -2.84
C PHE A 24 3.97 -0.42 -2.43
N THR A 25 4.16 -0.69 -1.15
CA THR A 25 5.35 -1.38 -0.62
C THR A 25 4.95 -2.67 0.08
N TYR A 26 5.94 -3.53 0.34
CA TYR A 26 5.80 -4.58 1.36
C TYR A 26 7.10 -4.68 2.17
N ASP A 27 6.98 -5.09 3.42
CA ASP A 27 8.12 -5.29 4.31
C ASP A 27 8.91 -6.53 3.87
N ARG A 28 10.13 -6.29 3.38
CA ARG A 28 10.98 -7.32 2.78
C ARG A 28 11.61 -8.27 3.80
N GLU A 29 11.53 -7.96 5.10
CA GLU A 29 12.03 -8.83 6.16
C GLU A 29 10.91 -9.70 6.70
N ARG A 30 9.81 -9.08 7.16
CA ARG A 30 8.66 -9.78 7.74
C ARG A 30 7.87 -10.56 6.68
N PHE A 31 7.80 -10.05 5.45
CA PHE A 31 7.01 -10.62 4.35
C PHE A 31 7.86 -11.01 3.13
N GLN A 32 9.12 -11.44 3.35
CA GLN A 32 10.04 -11.86 2.27
C GLN A 32 9.46 -12.91 1.30
N GLY A 33 8.56 -13.78 1.80
CA GLY A 33 7.93 -14.85 1.02
C GLY A 33 6.66 -14.45 0.28
N LEU A 34 6.21 -13.19 0.41
CA LEU A 34 4.90 -12.75 -0.11
C LEU A 34 4.70 -13.04 -1.60
N PRO A 35 5.66 -12.76 -2.51
CA PRO A 35 5.48 -13.10 -3.92
C PRO A 35 5.32 -14.62 -4.16
N GLY A 36 5.98 -15.45 -3.35
CA GLY A 36 5.85 -16.91 -3.40
C GLY A 36 4.48 -17.37 -2.92
N LEU A 37 3.99 -16.80 -1.81
CA LEU A 37 2.66 -17.05 -1.29
C LEU A 37 1.57 -16.73 -2.32
N VAL A 38 1.63 -15.55 -2.95
CA VAL A 38 0.65 -15.14 -3.97
C VAL A 38 0.65 -16.10 -5.16
N ARG A 39 1.83 -16.51 -5.65
CA ARG A 39 1.93 -17.51 -6.72
C ARG A 39 1.35 -18.87 -6.32
N GLY A 40 1.59 -19.30 -5.08
CA GLY A 40 1.02 -20.53 -4.53
C GLY A 40 -0.51 -20.50 -4.55
N LEU A 41 -1.11 -19.43 -4.00
CA LEU A 41 -2.56 -19.21 -4.02
C LEU A 41 -3.11 -19.26 -5.45
N GLN A 42 -2.49 -18.54 -6.39
CA GLN A 42 -2.93 -18.52 -7.79
C GLN A 42 -2.83 -19.91 -8.45
N SER A 43 -1.81 -20.71 -8.12
CA SER A 43 -1.67 -22.07 -8.65
C SER A 43 -2.76 -23.04 -8.15
N GLU A 44 -3.37 -22.73 -7.01
CA GLU A 44 -4.50 -23.46 -6.43
C GLU A 44 -5.86 -22.88 -6.87
N GLY A 45 -5.88 -21.90 -7.79
CA GLY A 45 -7.11 -21.23 -8.23
C GLY A 45 -7.68 -20.23 -7.22
N LYS A 46 -6.89 -19.82 -6.22
CA LYS A 46 -7.26 -18.83 -5.20
C LYS A 46 -6.77 -17.43 -5.56
N HIS A 47 -7.31 -16.44 -4.86
CA HIS A 47 -7.00 -15.02 -5.07
C HIS A 47 -6.31 -14.40 -3.85
N TYR A 48 -5.68 -13.26 -4.08
CA TYR A 48 -5.03 -12.45 -3.05
C TYR A 48 -5.51 -11.01 -3.19
N VAL A 49 -5.89 -10.39 -2.06
CA VAL A 49 -6.33 -9.00 -1.98
C VAL A 49 -5.56 -8.30 -0.87
N ASN A 50 -4.84 -7.24 -1.19
CA ASN A 50 -4.29 -6.34 -0.18
C ASN A 50 -5.15 -5.10 -0.04
N ARG A 51 -5.20 -4.56 1.17
CA ARG A 51 -5.70 -3.21 1.43
C ARG A 51 -4.77 -2.17 0.80
N LEU A 52 -5.34 -1.02 0.41
CA LEU A 52 -4.65 0.22 0.05
C LEU A 52 -5.35 1.39 0.75
N ASP A 53 -4.59 2.42 1.11
CA ASP A 53 -5.11 3.67 1.64
C ASP A 53 -5.18 4.76 0.55
N PRO A 54 -6.06 5.77 0.69
CA PRO A 54 -6.06 6.94 -0.19
C PRO A 54 -4.97 7.96 0.20
N SER A 55 -4.33 7.79 1.36
CA SER A 55 -3.36 8.73 1.90
C SER A 55 -1.93 8.30 1.61
N ILE A 56 -1.14 9.14 0.96
CA ILE A 56 0.24 8.87 0.54
C ILE A 56 1.21 9.61 1.47
N SER A 57 2.20 8.90 2.03
CA SER A 57 3.23 9.51 2.91
C SER A 57 3.98 10.63 2.20
N SER A 58 4.10 11.79 2.87
CA SER A 58 4.70 13.00 2.31
C SER A 58 6.06 13.36 2.92
N THR A 59 6.68 12.43 3.67
CA THR A 59 7.89 12.69 4.45
C THR A 59 9.09 11.87 4.00
N GLN A 60 8.93 11.05 2.96
CA GLN A 60 10.03 10.25 2.43
C GLN A 60 11.03 11.16 1.69
N PRO A 61 12.33 10.82 1.70
CA PRO A 61 13.32 11.53 0.89
C PRO A 61 12.90 11.59 -0.59
N SER A 62 13.15 12.71 -1.26
CA SER A 62 12.83 12.88 -2.69
C SER A 62 13.50 11.78 -3.53
N GLY A 63 12.72 11.13 -4.41
CA GLY A 63 13.17 10.01 -5.24
C GLY A 63 13.18 8.64 -4.55
N SER A 64 12.76 8.55 -3.27
CA SER A 64 12.70 7.27 -2.55
C SER A 64 11.30 6.67 -2.46
N TYR A 65 10.25 7.44 -2.78
CA TYR A 65 8.86 6.99 -2.71
C TYR A 65 8.07 7.44 -3.95
N PRO A 66 8.15 6.66 -5.05
CA PRO A 66 7.53 7.01 -6.33
C PRO A 66 6.04 7.38 -6.26
N PRO A 67 5.19 6.74 -5.43
CA PRO A 67 3.79 7.16 -5.31
C PRO A 67 3.63 8.64 -4.93
N TYR A 68 4.50 9.18 -4.08
CA TYR A 68 4.50 10.60 -3.73
C TYR A 68 5.11 11.45 -4.84
N ASP A 69 6.30 11.09 -5.32
CA ASP A 69 7.04 11.87 -6.33
C ASP A 69 6.24 11.98 -7.65
N ASP A 70 5.67 10.87 -8.13
CA ASP A 70 4.82 10.83 -9.32
C ASP A 70 3.50 11.59 -9.11
N GLY A 71 2.94 11.53 -7.90
CA GLY A 71 1.73 12.25 -7.56
C GLY A 71 1.91 13.77 -7.59
N ILE A 72 3.07 14.27 -7.14
CA ILE A 72 3.45 15.69 -7.28
C ILE A 72 3.60 16.05 -8.76
N ASN A 73 4.36 15.25 -9.52
CA ASN A 73 4.62 15.53 -10.94
C ASN A 73 3.35 15.55 -11.81
N ARG A 74 2.32 14.81 -11.39
CA ARG A 74 1.05 14.68 -12.10
C ARG A 74 -0.08 15.52 -11.50
N GLU A 75 0.21 16.30 -10.46
CA GLU A 75 -0.75 17.19 -9.79
C GLU A 75 -2.04 16.47 -9.35
N VAL A 76 -1.90 15.25 -8.79
CA VAL A 76 -3.08 14.42 -8.42
C VAL A 76 -3.59 14.66 -7.00
N PHE A 77 -2.82 15.35 -6.16
CA PHE A 77 -3.18 15.53 -4.76
C PHE A 77 -4.17 16.67 -4.56
N VAL A 78 -5.07 16.50 -3.59
CA VAL A 78 -5.93 17.56 -3.07
C VAL A 78 -5.05 18.72 -2.57
N THR A 79 -5.30 19.93 -3.04
CA THR A 79 -4.53 21.12 -2.68
C THR A 79 -5.22 22.00 -1.64
N LYS A 80 -4.45 22.89 -1.02
CA LYS A 80 -5.00 23.93 -0.14
C LYS A 80 -5.79 24.96 -0.95
N TYR A 81 -6.74 25.62 -0.31
CA TYR A 81 -7.53 26.69 -0.94
C TYR A 81 -6.63 27.78 -1.54
N ASN A 82 -6.84 28.12 -2.81
CA ASN A 82 -6.06 29.09 -3.58
C ASN A 82 -4.54 28.81 -3.60
N SER A 83 -4.12 27.55 -3.60
CA SER A 83 -2.71 27.14 -3.73
C SER A 83 -2.56 25.87 -4.59
N THR A 84 -1.37 25.66 -5.14
CA THR A 84 -0.94 24.40 -5.77
C THR A 84 -0.31 23.43 -4.76
N ASP A 85 -0.09 23.87 -3.53
CA ASP A 85 0.50 23.02 -2.49
C ASP A 85 -0.49 21.93 -2.06
N PRO A 86 -0.05 20.67 -1.96
CA PRO A 86 -0.85 19.60 -1.39
C PRO A 86 -1.31 19.91 0.05
N LEU A 87 -2.55 19.52 0.35
CA LEU A 87 -3.08 19.49 1.71
C LEU A 87 -2.42 18.33 2.47
N VAL A 88 -1.84 18.62 3.64
CA VAL A 88 -1.18 17.62 4.48
C VAL A 88 -2.05 17.27 5.68
N GLY A 89 -2.35 15.99 5.84
CA GLY A 89 -3.03 15.41 7.01
C GLY A 89 -2.14 14.39 7.73
N GLU A 90 -2.79 13.48 8.45
CA GLU A 90 -2.16 12.39 9.19
C GLU A 90 -2.89 11.06 8.92
N GLY A 91 -2.12 10.00 8.69
CA GLY A 91 -2.62 8.64 8.46
C GLY A 91 -1.64 7.62 9.03
N TRP A 92 -1.78 6.35 8.65
CA TRP A 92 -0.95 5.27 9.18
C TRP A 92 0.55 5.44 8.89
N ALA A 93 0.89 6.05 7.76
CA ALA A 93 2.26 6.35 7.37
C ALA A 93 2.78 7.70 7.93
N GLY A 94 2.14 8.26 8.96
CA GLY A 94 2.44 9.57 9.51
C GLY A 94 1.82 10.69 8.70
N ARG A 95 2.61 11.74 8.37
CA ARG A 95 2.11 12.88 7.59
C ARG A 95 1.86 12.45 6.14
N THR A 96 0.66 12.74 5.64
CA THR A 96 0.20 12.26 4.34
C THR A 96 -0.47 13.36 3.51
N VAL A 97 -0.49 13.15 2.20
CA VAL A 97 -1.33 13.88 1.22
C VAL A 97 -2.40 12.95 0.68
N PHE A 98 -3.44 13.48 0.04
CA PHE A 98 -4.62 12.72 -0.39
C PHE A 98 -4.80 12.82 -1.90
N ALA A 99 -4.92 11.68 -2.57
CA ALA A 99 -5.18 11.57 -4.01
C ALA A 99 -6.61 11.12 -4.30
#